data_AF-A0A7K1TCF6-F1
#
_entry.id   AF-A0A7K1TCF6-F1
#
_cell.length_a   1.000
_cell.length_b   1.000
_cell.length_c   1.000
_cell.angle_alpha   90.00
_cell.angle_beta   90.00
_cell.angle_gamma   90.00
#
_symmetry.space_group_name_H-M   'P 1'
#
loop_
_entity.id
_entity.type
_entity.pdbx_description
1 polymer ?
#
loop_
_entity_poly.entity_id
_entity_poly.type
_entity_poly.pdbx_seq_one_letter_code
_entity_poly.pdbx_strand_id
1 'polypeptide(L)'
;MSFCWAAYLAWEPAVSSGLPPPSTKPANRELIPEGAVQGDFDGDGTAEYVWLVPPKIDSTDVDCVGECTSYLTSSNPALRPYVLQTAIGGMLAVYHHLGAGRRDYVGIAPAWFMGCWSRYFVLTYRPSGGQLGVKPFSTHCDQWEHDSIPIARDSAHAGHVLIHYTDMAAGDFAVKTKSVPLQ
;
A
#
# COMPACT_ATOMS: atom_id res chain seq x y z
N MET A 1 22.52 37.67 -84.38
CA MET A 1 23.40 36.58 -83.91
C MET A 1 22.57 35.81 -82.87
N SER A 2 21.85 34.73 -83.22
CA SER A 2 22.34 33.33 -83.28
C SER A 2 23.13 32.98 -82.01
N PHE A 3 22.76 32.05 -81.12
CA PHE A 3 22.22 30.68 -81.30
C PHE A 3 21.66 30.12 -79.96
N CYS A 4 20.73 29.15 -80.08
CA CYS A 4 20.56 27.89 -79.30
C CYS A 4 20.59 27.84 -77.75
N TRP A 5 19.94 26.92 -77.03
CA TRP A 5 18.92 25.87 -77.27
C TRP A 5 18.37 25.47 -75.89
N ALA A 6 17.23 24.77 -75.89
CA ALA A 6 16.50 24.27 -74.72
C ALA A 6 17.17 23.10 -73.98
N ALA A 7 16.79 22.90 -72.70
CA ALA A 7 16.63 21.57 -72.11
C ALA A 7 15.66 21.58 -70.92
N TYR A 8 14.71 20.65 -70.97
CA TYR A 8 13.70 20.26 -69.98
C TYR A 8 14.32 19.64 -68.71
N LEU A 9 13.53 19.59 -67.62
CA LEU A 9 13.43 18.59 -66.53
C LEU A 9 13.01 19.35 -65.25
N ALA A 10 12.24 18.86 -64.29
CA ALA A 10 11.25 17.81 -64.14
C ALA A 10 10.67 18.06 -62.72
N TRP A 11 9.45 17.63 -62.51
CA TRP A 11 8.71 17.59 -61.24
C TRP A 11 9.45 16.79 -60.16
N GLU A 12 9.43 17.24 -58.90
CA GLU A 12 9.19 16.36 -57.73
C GLU A 12 8.75 17.15 -56.47
N PRO A 13 7.70 16.73 -55.74
CA PRO A 13 7.35 17.31 -54.44
C PRO A 13 8.25 16.69 -53.37
N ALA A 14 8.67 17.49 -52.38
CA ALA A 14 9.36 16.95 -51.21
C ALA A 14 8.41 16.01 -50.45
N VAL A 15 8.61 14.70 -50.61
CA VAL A 15 8.06 13.67 -49.74
C VAL A 15 8.74 13.81 -48.39
N SER A 16 8.05 14.44 -47.45
CA SER A 16 8.43 14.40 -46.03
C SER A 16 8.23 12.96 -45.53
N SER A 17 9.31 12.22 -45.43
CA SER A 17 9.38 10.95 -44.71
C SER A 17 9.34 11.21 -43.19
N GLY A 18 8.18 11.67 -42.71
CA GLY A 18 7.86 11.64 -41.29
C GLY A 18 7.56 10.20 -40.88
N LEU A 19 8.47 9.60 -40.12
CA LEU A 19 8.26 8.35 -39.39
C LEU A 19 6.87 8.37 -38.72
N PRO A 20 6.08 7.28 -38.77
CA PRO A 20 4.86 7.21 -37.98
C PRO A 20 5.23 7.39 -36.50
N PRO A 21 4.44 8.16 -35.72
CA PRO A 21 4.71 8.32 -34.30
C PRO A 21 4.75 6.94 -33.63
N PRO A 22 5.64 6.74 -32.65
CA PRO A 22 5.72 5.47 -31.94
C PRO A 22 4.33 5.15 -31.39
N SER A 23 3.80 4.00 -31.81
CA SER A 23 2.57 3.43 -31.30
C SER A 23 2.77 3.14 -29.81
N THR A 24 2.38 4.08 -28.96
CA THR A 24 2.18 3.81 -27.54
C THR A 24 0.91 3.00 -27.43
N LYS A 25 1.04 1.67 -27.58
CA LYS A 25 0.14 0.75 -26.90
C LYS A 25 0.08 1.23 -25.44
N PRO A 26 -1.10 1.55 -24.89
CA PRO A 26 -1.17 1.79 -23.46
C PRO A 26 -0.73 0.48 -22.81
N ALA A 27 0.39 0.53 -22.08
CA ALA A 27 0.68 -0.49 -21.10
C ALA A 27 -0.57 -0.61 -20.23
N ASN A 28 -1.05 -1.83 -20.06
CA ASN A 28 -2.20 -2.15 -19.24
C ASN A 28 -1.89 -1.65 -17.81
N ARG A 29 -2.21 -0.38 -17.52
CA ARG A 29 -2.19 0.18 -16.18
C ARG A 29 -3.33 -0.51 -15.47
N GLU A 30 -3.01 -1.62 -14.83
CA GLU A 30 -3.88 -2.21 -13.83
C GLU A 30 -4.35 -1.07 -12.93
N LEU A 31 -5.67 -0.88 -12.87
CA LEU A 31 -6.26 0.22 -12.12
C LEU A 31 -5.89 0.02 -10.66
N ILE A 32 -5.03 0.90 -10.14
CA ILE A 32 -4.65 0.89 -8.72
C ILE A 32 -5.94 1.13 -7.92
N PRO A 33 -6.34 0.20 -7.02
CA PRO A 33 -7.57 0.35 -6.26
C PRO A 33 -7.55 1.60 -5.37
N GLU A 34 -8.73 2.15 -5.10
CA GLU A 34 -8.88 3.20 -4.09
C GLU A 34 -8.44 2.69 -2.72
N GLY A 35 -7.74 3.53 -1.95
CA GLY A 35 -7.18 3.15 -0.65
C GLY A 35 -5.93 2.27 -0.72
N ALA A 36 -5.42 1.96 -1.92
CA ALA A 36 -4.12 1.32 -2.06
C ALA A 36 -3.00 2.27 -1.61
N VAL A 37 -1.95 1.70 -1.02
CA VAL A 37 -0.74 2.42 -0.61
C VAL A 37 0.49 1.85 -1.29
N GLN A 38 1.49 2.70 -1.52
CA GLN A 38 2.69 2.37 -2.28
C GLN A 38 3.92 2.29 -1.37
N GLY A 39 4.75 1.26 -1.53
CA GLY A 39 6.00 1.09 -0.78
C GLY A 39 6.89 -0.01 -1.37
N ASP A 40 8.16 -0.07 -0.96
CA ASP A 40 9.10 -1.15 -1.28
C ASP A 40 9.00 -2.22 -0.17
N PHE A 41 7.95 -3.04 -0.23
CA PHE A 41 7.58 -3.89 0.90
C PHE A 41 8.41 -5.19 0.95
N ASP A 42 8.90 -5.67 -0.18
CA ASP A 42 9.82 -6.81 -0.25
C ASP A 42 11.31 -6.42 -0.18
N GLY A 43 11.62 -5.14 -0.41
CA GLY A 43 12.95 -4.55 -0.25
C GLY A 43 13.85 -4.72 -1.46
N ASP A 44 13.29 -5.06 -2.63
CA ASP A 44 14.01 -5.23 -3.88
C ASP A 44 14.41 -3.90 -4.55
N GLY A 45 13.89 -2.78 -4.03
CA GLY A 45 14.12 -1.42 -4.54
C GLY A 45 13.06 -0.92 -5.53
N THR A 46 12.04 -1.72 -5.81
CA THR A 46 10.89 -1.39 -6.65
C THR A 46 9.66 -1.25 -5.78
N ALA A 47 8.98 -0.10 -5.89
CA ALA A 47 7.76 0.09 -5.12
C ALA A 47 6.59 -0.69 -5.73
N GLU A 48 5.79 -1.32 -4.88
CA GLU A 48 4.56 -2.02 -5.22
C GLU A 48 3.36 -1.42 -4.46
N TYR A 49 2.16 -1.67 -4.97
CA TYR A 49 0.91 -1.23 -4.35
C TYR A 49 0.32 -2.35 -3.52
N VAL A 50 -0.15 -2.03 -2.31
CA VAL A 50 -0.91 -2.96 -1.47
C VAL A 50 -2.27 -2.37 -1.12
N TRP A 51 -3.30 -3.21 -1.05
CA TRP A 51 -4.67 -2.81 -0.74
C TRP A 51 -5.41 -3.91 0.02
N LEU A 52 -6.49 -3.53 0.70
CA LEU A 52 -7.41 -4.47 1.34
C LEU A 52 -8.50 -4.87 0.35
N VAL A 53 -8.75 -6.18 0.27
CA VAL A 53 -9.95 -6.75 -0.35
C VAL A 53 -10.92 -7.09 0.77
N PRO A 54 -12.01 -6.31 0.95
CA PRO A 54 -12.99 -6.57 2.00
C PRO A 54 -13.85 -7.81 1.68
N PRO A 55 -14.47 -8.43 2.68
CA PRO A 55 -15.47 -9.47 2.47
C PRO A 55 -16.72 -8.89 1.80
N LYS A 56 -17.56 -9.77 1.27
CA LYS A 56 -18.89 -9.37 0.82
C LYS A 56 -19.77 -9.12 2.05
N ILE A 57 -20.30 -7.92 2.17
CA ILE A 57 -21.30 -7.55 3.19
C ILE A 57 -22.67 -8.09 2.76
N ASP A 58 -23.44 -8.60 3.71
CA ASP A 58 -24.79 -9.11 3.45
C ASP A 58 -25.82 -7.97 3.31
N SER A 59 -27.09 -8.30 3.09
CA SER A 59 -28.14 -7.29 2.90
C SER A 59 -28.56 -6.55 4.18
N THR A 60 -28.02 -6.91 5.34
CA THR A 60 -28.33 -6.26 6.62
C THR A 60 -27.34 -5.15 6.96
N ASP A 61 -26.25 -5.03 6.21
CA ASP A 61 -25.15 -4.08 6.42
C ASP A 61 -24.47 -4.17 7.80
N VAL A 62 -24.71 -5.25 8.54
CA VAL A 62 -24.12 -5.51 9.87
C VAL A 62 -23.47 -6.89 9.99
N ASP A 63 -23.45 -7.67 8.90
CA ASP A 63 -22.81 -8.98 8.84
C ASP A 63 -22.23 -9.26 7.44
N CYS A 64 -21.44 -10.33 7.31
CA CYS A 64 -20.82 -10.75 6.06
C CYS A 64 -21.51 -11.96 5.46
N VAL A 65 -21.42 -12.10 4.14
CA VAL A 65 -21.73 -13.36 3.46
C VAL A 65 -20.59 -14.34 3.73
N GLY A 66 -20.75 -15.15 4.78
CA GLY A 66 -19.72 -16.07 5.27
C GLY A 66 -18.82 -15.43 6.32
N GLU A 67 -17.52 -15.74 6.29
CA GLU A 67 -16.58 -15.17 7.25
C GLU A 67 -16.28 -13.70 6.95
N CYS A 68 -16.29 -12.86 7.99
CA CYS A 68 -15.82 -11.48 7.89
C CYS A 68 -14.29 -11.41 7.88
N THR A 69 -13.71 -11.82 6.75
CA THR A 69 -12.28 -11.85 6.52
C THR A 69 -11.91 -10.93 5.37
N SER A 70 -11.00 -10.00 5.64
CA SER A 70 -10.35 -9.18 4.61
C SER A 70 -8.98 -9.76 4.25
N TYR A 71 -8.48 -9.41 3.07
CA TYR A 71 -7.15 -9.81 2.63
C TYR A 71 -6.33 -8.59 2.27
N LEU A 72 -5.13 -8.45 2.84
CA LEU A 72 -4.15 -7.52 2.30
C LEU A 72 -3.44 -8.20 1.13
N THR A 73 -3.57 -7.63 -0.06
CA THR A 73 -2.95 -8.13 -1.29
C THR A 73 -2.01 -7.09 -1.89
N SER A 74 -1.19 -7.50 -2.88
CA SER A 74 -0.22 -6.65 -3.55
C SER A 74 -0.34 -6.72 -5.07
N SER A 75 0.12 -5.67 -5.76
CA SER A 75 0.34 -5.65 -7.22
C SER A 75 1.50 -6.54 -7.63
N ASN A 76 2.41 -6.88 -6.70
CA ASN A 76 3.45 -7.87 -6.93
C ASN A 76 2.89 -9.28 -6.62
N PRO A 77 2.67 -10.15 -7.63
CA PRO A 77 2.06 -11.46 -7.43
C PRO A 77 2.96 -12.44 -6.65
N ALA A 78 4.24 -12.14 -6.46
CA ALA A 78 5.13 -12.91 -5.60
C ALA A 78 4.79 -12.74 -4.11
N LEU A 79 4.12 -11.64 -3.75
CA LEU A 79 3.76 -11.32 -2.39
C LEU A 79 2.44 -11.97 -2.01
N ARG A 80 2.53 -12.96 -1.12
CA ARG A 80 1.37 -13.71 -0.67
C ARG A 80 0.40 -12.81 0.13
N PRO A 81 -0.91 -12.90 -0.12
CA PRO A 81 -1.88 -12.15 0.67
C PRO A 81 -1.80 -12.47 2.15
N TYR A 82 -2.02 -11.45 2.99
CA TYR A 82 -2.17 -11.62 4.44
C TYR A 82 -3.65 -11.69 4.80
N VAL A 83 -4.03 -12.72 5.57
CA VAL A 83 -5.40 -12.94 5.99
C VAL A 83 -5.70 -12.13 7.25
N LEU A 84 -6.67 -11.24 7.17
CA LEU A 84 -7.11 -10.39 8.27
C LEU A 84 -8.51 -10.85 8.71
N GLN A 85 -8.55 -11.71 9.74
CA GLN A 85 -9.80 -12.17 10.34
C GLN A 85 -10.51 -11.04 11.07
N THR A 86 -11.84 -11.13 11.16
CA THR A 86 -12.69 -10.14 11.86
C THR A 86 -12.46 -8.72 11.35
N ALA A 87 -12.42 -8.55 10.03
CA ALA A 87 -12.19 -7.26 9.40
C ALA A 87 -13.03 -7.12 8.12
N ILE A 88 -13.65 -5.95 7.96
CA ILE A 88 -14.48 -5.60 6.81
C ILE A 88 -13.83 -4.54 5.90
N GLY A 89 -12.49 -4.47 5.93
CA GLY A 89 -11.69 -3.41 5.33
C GLY A 89 -10.85 -2.71 6.39
N GLY A 90 -10.54 -1.44 6.16
CA GLY A 90 -9.73 -0.65 7.08
C GLY A 90 -8.91 0.42 6.39
N MET A 91 -8.11 1.11 7.19
CA MET A 91 -7.14 2.10 6.70
C MET A 91 -5.74 1.50 6.66
N LEU A 92 -4.99 1.85 5.62
CA LEU A 92 -3.60 1.45 5.44
C LEU A 92 -2.67 2.64 5.65
N ALA A 93 -1.50 2.38 6.22
CA ALA A 93 -0.41 3.34 6.35
C ALA A 93 0.91 2.68 5.93
N VAL A 94 1.83 3.46 5.37
CA VAL A 94 3.16 2.98 5.00
C VAL A 94 4.18 3.57 5.96
N TYR A 95 5.04 2.71 6.49
CA TYR A 95 6.16 3.10 7.33
C TYR A 95 7.45 2.71 6.62
N HIS A 96 8.09 3.72 6.05
CA HIS A 96 9.32 3.53 5.33
C HIS A 96 10.44 3.16 6.28
N HIS A 97 11.06 2.01 6.00
CA HIS A 97 12.21 1.52 6.72
C HIS A 97 12.00 1.64 8.24
N LEU A 98 11.15 0.82 8.89
CA LEU A 98 11.12 0.79 10.37
C LEU A 98 12.31 0.02 10.94
N GLY A 99 12.80 -0.99 10.23
CA GLY A 99 13.82 -1.91 10.69
C GLY A 99 15.23 -1.67 10.18
N ALA A 100 16.09 -2.67 10.40
CA ALA A 100 17.39 -2.78 9.76
C ALA A 100 17.21 -3.37 8.35
N GLY A 101 17.23 -2.50 7.34
CA GLY A 101 17.00 -2.88 5.94
C GLY A 101 16.26 -1.80 5.17
N ARG A 102 15.95 -2.09 3.90
CA ARG A 102 15.21 -1.19 3.00
C ARG A 102 13.72 -1.53 2.87
N ARG A 103 13.27 -2.63 3.48
CA ARG A 103 11.85 -3.00 3.46
C ARG A 103 10.99 -1.97 4.18
N ASP A 104 9.88 -1.66 3.55
CA ASP A 104 8.80 -0.91 4.13
C ASP A 104 7.84 -1.82 4.90
N TYR A 105 7.08 -1.19 5.79
CA TYR A 105 6.09 -1.86 6.61
C TYR A 105 4.72 -1.26 6.33
N VAL A 106 3.70 -2.10 6.33
CA VAL A 106 2.31 -1.69 6.18
C VAL A 106 1.61 -1.76 7.53
N GLY A 107 1.09 -0.63 7.96
CA GLY A 107 0.15 -0.52 9.07
C GLY A 107 -1.27 -0.78 8.60
N ILE A 108 -2.05 -1.46 9.42
CA ILE A 108 -3.47 -1.71 9.17
C ILE A 108 -4.26 -1.36 10.42
N ALA A 109 -5.20 -0.43 10.28
CA ALA A 109 -6.29 -0.19 11.21
C ALA A 109 -7.56 -0.87 10.65
N PRO A 110 -7.90 -2.09 11.08
CA PRO A 110 -9.05 -2.81 10.56
C PRO A 110 -10.36 -2.10 10.90
N ALA A 111 -11.26 -2.07 9.93
CA ALA A 111 -12.65 -1.68 10.15
C ALA A 111 -13.47 -2.88 10.63
N TRP A 112 -14.48 -2.60 11.44
CA TRP A 112 -15.45 -3.57 11.96
C TRP A 112 -16.83 -2.93 12.06
N PHE A 113 -17.91 -3.71 11.97
CA PHE A 113 -19.28 -3.20 11.98
C PHE A 113 -19.63 -2.42 13.25
N MET A 114 -19.13 -2.87 14.39
CA MET A 114 -19.54 -2.35 15.68
C MET A 114 -18.39 -2.21 16.68
N GLY A 115 -18.23 -1.01 17.22
CA GLY A 115 -17.28 -0.74 18.29
C GLY A 115 -15.98 -0.14 17.78
N CYS A 116 -15.39 0.69 18.62
CA CYS A 116 -14.18 1.45 18.31
C CYS A 116 -12.89 0.72 18.65
N TRP A 117 -12.98 -0.36 19.43
CA TRP A 117 -11.83 -1.15 19.83
C TRP A 117 -11.40 -2.06 18.70
N SER A 118 -10.13 -1.95 18.33
CA SER A 118 -9.53 -2.78 17.28
C SER A 118 -8.10 -3.15 17.65
N ARG A 119 -7.51 -4.06 16.87
CA ARG A 119 -6.08 -4.35 16.91
C ARG A 119 -5.43 -3.67 15.72
N TYR A 120 -4.41 -2.87 15.97
CA TYR A 120 -3.55 -2.35 14.92
C TYR A 120 -2.51 -3.41 14.53
N PHE A 121 -2.37 -3.65 13.23
CA PHE A 121 -1.40 -4.58 12.68
C PHE A 121 -0.27 -3.80 12.01
N VAL A 122 0.94 -4.33 12.11
CA VAL A 122 2.08 -3.84 11.36
C VAL A 122 2.72 -5.06 10.71
N LEU A 123 2.79 -5.07 9.39
CA LEU A 123 3.29 -6.20 8.61
C LEU A 123 4.50 -5.78 7.78
N THR A 124 5.36 -6.74 7.48
CA THR A 124 6.41 -6.63 6.45
C THR A 124 6.38 -7.88 5.60
N TYR A 125 6.71 -7.78 4.32
CA TYR A 125 6.73 -8.93 3.43
C TYR A 125 8.06 -9.68 3.56
N ARG A 126 7.95 -11.00 3.70
CA ARG A 126 9.08 -11.93 3.66
C ARG A 126 8.82 -12.99 2.60
N PRO A 127 9.85 -13.68 2.09
CA PRO A 127 9.69 -14.73 1.07
C PRO A 127 8.71 -15.85 1.45
N SER A 128 8.48 -16.08 2.76
CA SER A 128 7.49 -17.03 3.28
C SER A 128 6.05 -16.50 3.33
N GLY A 129 5.83 -15.22 3.01
CA GLY A 129 4.59 -14.46 3.23
C GLY A 129 4.77 -13.33 4.26
N GLY A 130 3.77 -12.45 4.38
CA GLY A 130 3.79 -11.34 5.33
C GLY A 130 4.01 -11.81 6.77
N GLN A 131 5.04 -11.29 7.44
CA GLN A 131 5.29 -11.49 8.86
C GLN A 131 4.88 -10.23 9.63
N LEU A 132 4.28 -10.44 10.80
CA LEU A 132 4.04 -9.37 11.78
C LEU A 132 5.37 -8.66 12.08
N GLY A 133 5.46 -7.37 11.77
CA GLY A 133 6.61 -6.53 12.14
C GLY A 133 6.67 -6.30 13.65
N VAL A 134 5.51 -6.22 14.30
CA VAL A 134 5.37 -6.32 15.76
C VAL A 134 4.12 -7.12 16.09
N LYS A 135 4.01 -7.61 17.34
CA LYS A 135 2.77 -8.19 17.83
C LYS A 135 1.64 -7.14 17.71
N PRO A 136 0.46 -7.48 17.17
CA PRO A 136 -0.67 -6.56 17.11
C PRO A 136 -1.00 -5.99 18.49
N PHE A 137 -1.38 -4.72 18.52
CA PHE A 137 -1.66 -3.99 19.75
C PHE A 137 -3.01 -3.29 19.69
N SER A 138 -3.65 -3.12 20.84
CA SER A 138 -4.99 -2.55 20.92
C SER A 138 -4.96 -1.05 20.67
N THR A 139 -5.95 -0.58 19.91
CA THR A 139 -6.20 0.83 19.62
C THR A 139 -7.70 1.09 19.71
N HIS A 140 -8.08 2.34 19.88
CA HIS A 140 -9.46 2.80 19.89
C HIS A 140 -9.65 3.88 18.83
N CYS A 141 -10.86 4.08 18.33
CA CYS A 141 -11.13 5.11 17.31
C CYS A 141 -10.67 6.52 17.74
N ASP A 142 -10.96 6.92 18.99
CA ASP A 142 -10.55 8.22 19.55
C ASP A 142 -9.03 8.46 19.52
N GLN A 143 -8.21 7.40 19.46
CA GLN A 143 -6.76 7.53 19.34
C GLN A 143 -6.36 8.26 18.04
N TRP A 144 -7.18 8.13 16.99
CA TRP A 144 -6.89 8.66 15.65
C TRP A 144 -7.34 10.11 15.45
N GLU A 145 -8.20 10.63 16.32
CA GLU A 145 -8.66 12.03 16.25
C GLU A 145 -7.57 13.05 16.63
N HIS A 146 -6.43 12.58 17.14
CA HIS A 146 -5.33 13.39 17.63
C HIS A 146 -4.02 13.19 16.86
N ASP A 147 -4.09 12.74 15.60
CA ASP A 147 -2.91 12.51 14.73
C ASP A 147 -1.85 11.59 15.36
N SER A 148 -2.28 10.63 16.20
CA SER A 148 -1.39 9.69 16.85
C SER A 148 -0.71 8.79 15.80
N ILE A 149 0.60 8.93 15.63
CA ILE A 149 1.41 8.02 14.81
C ILE A 149 1.43 6.64 15.51
N PRO A 150 0.86 5.57 14.94
CA PRO A 150 0.71 4.28 15.65
C PRO A 150 2.04 3.64 16.03
N ILE A 151 3.06 3.83 15.19
CA ILE A 151 4.37 3.20 15.32
C ILE A 151 5.47 4.08 14.74
N ALA A 152 6.61 4.16 15.43
CA ALA A 152 7.80 4.87 14.97
C ALA A 152 9.07 4.15 15.42
N ARG A 153 10.21 4.45 14.79
CA ARG A 153 11.52 3.93 15.24
C ARG A 153 11.81 4.39 16.67
N ASP A 154 12.34 3.48 17.47
CA ASP A 154 12.94 3.82 18.76
C ASP A 154 14.42 4.13 18.56
N SER A 155 14.77 5.41 18.53
CA SER A 155 16.17 5.84 18.34
C SER A 155 17.08 5.53 19.53
N ALA A 156 16.51 5.28 20.72
CA ALA A 156 17.27 4.92 21.91
C ALA A 156 17.60 3.42 21.97
N HIS A 157 16.82 2.58 21.28
CA HIS A 157 16.95 1.12 21.32
C HIS A 157 17.02 0.54 19.90
N ALA A 158 18.23 0.19 19.46
CA ALA A 158 18.43 -0.39 18.14
C ALA A 158 17.60 -1.67 17.95
N GLY A 159 16.90 -1.78 16.82
CA GLY A 159 16.01 -2.91 16.52
C GLY A 159 14.65 -2.85 17.21
N HIS A 160 14.32 -1.73 17.87
CA HIS A 160 13.02 -1.52 18.49
C HIS A 160 12.22 -0.41 17.80
N VAL A 161 10.93 -0.41 18.12
CA VAL A 161 9.96 0.60 17.70
C VAL A 161 9.13 1.02 18.91
N LEU A 162 8.77 2.30 18.93
CA LEU A 162 7.77 2.83 19.84
C LEU A 162 6.39 2.56 19.23
N ILE A 163 5.50 1.94 20.01
CA ILE A 163 4.08 1.83 19.64
C ILE A 163 3.23 2.72 20.54
N HIS A 164 2.21 3.32 19.96
CA HIS A 164 1.16 4.05 20.65
C HIS A 164 -0.10 3.21 20.68
N TYR A 165 -0.56 2.86 21.88
CA TYR A 165 -1.64 1.91 22.07
C TYR A 165 -2.57 2.37 23.19
N THR A 166 -3.82 1.97 23.11
CA THR A 166 -4.82 2.17 24.19
C THR A 166 -5.09 0.85 24.87
N ASP A 167 -5.16 0.88 26.20
CA ASP A 167 -5.39 -0.30 27.01
C ASP A 167 -6.88 -0.53 27.24
N MET A 168 -7.45 -1.55 26.59
CA MET A 168 -8.87 -1.89 26.69
C MET A 168 -9.31 -2.25 28.11
N ALA A 169 -8.38 -2.68 28.97
CA ALA A 169 -8.69 -3.07 30.34
C ALA A 169 -8.58 -1.91 31.35
N ALA A 170 -8.12 -0.72 30.92
CA ALA A 170 -7.99 0.44 31.79
C ALA A 170 -9.36 1.08 32.07
N GLY A 171 -9.53 1.63 33.27
CA GLY A 171 -10.75 2.34 33.66
C GLY A 171 -10.86 3.76 33.06
N ASP A 172 -9.79 4.22 32.42
CA ASP A 172 -9.66 5.52 31.77
C ASP A 172 -9.13 5.38 30.34
N PHE A 173 -9.55 6.29 29.46
CA PHE A 173 -9.01 6.38 28.11
C PHE A 173 -7.66 7.11 28.16
N ALA A 174 -6.58 6.39 27.87
CA ALA A 174 -5.25 6.99 27.73
C ALA A 174 -4.45 6.28 26.63
N VAL A 175 -3.88 7.08 25.72
CA VAL A 175 -2.89 6.58 24.77
C VAL A 175 -1.57 6.40 25.52
N LYS A 176 -1.06 5.18 25.51
CA LYS A 176 0.18 4.78 26.18
C LYS A 176 1.26 4.53 25.13
N THR A 177 2.51 4.75 25.50
CA THR A 177 3.68 4.46 24.66
C THR A 177 4.49 3.33 25.28
N LYS A 178 5.01 2.42 24.44
CA LYS A 178 6.07 1.51 24.87
C LYS A 178 7.00 1.13 23.73
N SER A 179 8.25 0.86 24.07
CA SER A 179 9.24 0.27 23.17
C SER A 179 9.03 -1.24 23.07
N VAL A 180 9.02 -1.79 21.86
CA VAL A 180 8.91 -3.22 21.59
C VAL A 180 9.92 -3.65 20.53
N PRO A 181 10.41 -4.90 20.57
CA PRO A 181 11.30 -5.41 19.54
C PRO A 181 10.57 -5.49 18.19
N LEU A 182 11.22 -5.01 17.14
CA LEU A 182 10.78 -5.20 15.76
C LEU A 182 11.22 -6.59 15.28
N GLN A 183 10.31 -7.31 14.64
CA GLN A 183 10.52 -8.69 14.20
C GLN A 183 11.16 -8.81 12.83
#